data_AF-A0A4Y2EHQ2-F1
#
_entry.id   AF-A0A4Y2EHQ2-F1
#
_cell.length_a   1.000
_cell.length_b   1.000
_cell.length_c   1.000
_cell.angle_alpha   90.00
_cell.angle_beta   90.00
_cell.angle_gamma   90.00
#
_symmetry.space_group_name_H-M   'P 1'
#
loop_
_entity.id
_entity.type
_entity.pdbx_description
1 polymer ?
#
loop_
_entity_poly.entity_id
_entity_poly.type
_entity_poly.pdbx_seq_one_letter_code
_entity_poly.pdbx_strand_id
1 'polypeptide(L)'
;MKTLRKTRERFYWDRLHADVEKWCWECQTCGARKGPKTEQGKLVTGRTPAEMFSDPTLRFPCDILFGRPRDTPSSPTNSEARLESIQASAGEQVELSRERMKIRYDCRATDHHFKEGDLVWMYNPKRRRGLSPKLQQNWEGPYTVVKKLNDVVYRVQRWPNAKPKVIHINRLAPYRAIDHNSM
;
A
#
# COMPACT_ATOMS: atom_id res chain seq x y z
N MET A 1 -8.00 14.58 -15.78
CA MET A 1 -8.19 13.26 -15.12
C MET A 1 -7.88 12.09 -16.05
N LYS A 2 -7.26 11.01 -15.56
CA LYS A 2 -6.95 9.80 -16.38
C LYS A 2 -8.20 9.07 -16.88
N THR A 3 -9.29 9.12 -16.12
CA THR A 3 -10.61 8.57 -16.47
C THR A 3 -11.24 9.32 -17.64
N LEU A 4 -11.32 10.65 -17.54
CA LEU A 4 -11.85 11.50 -18.61
C LEU A 4 -11.17 11.29 -19.96
N ARG A 5 -9.84 11.16 -19.97
CA ARG A 5 -9.10 10.93 -21.22
C ARG A 5 -9.51 9.62 -21.91
N LYS A 6 -9.71 8.55 -21.13
CA LYS A 6 -10.16 7.25 -21.62
C LYS A 6 -11.63 7.24 -22.05
N THR A 7 -12.50 7.94 -21.32
CA THR A 7 -13.92 8.03 -21.68
C THR A 7 -14.10 8.75 -23.01
N ARG A 8 -13.33 9.83 -23.23
CA ARG A 8 -13.29 10.58 -24.50
C ARG A 8 -12.79 9.76 -25.70
N GLU A 9 -12.04 8.69 -25.50
CA GLU A 9 -11.57 7.82 -26.60
C GLU A 9 -12.70 6.99 -27.22
N ARG A 10 -13.83 6.81 -26.51
CA ARG A 10 -14.92 5.90 -26.94
C ARG A 10 -16.31 6.52 -26.92
N PHE A 11 -16.52 7.56 -26.11
CA PHE A 11 -17.84 8.14 -25.90
C PHE A 11 -17.77 9.67 -25.87
N TYR A 12 -18.82 10.31 -26.36
CA TYR A 12 -19.00 11.76 -26.34
C TYR A 12 -20.47 12.11 -26.07
N TRP A 13 -20.69 13.05 -25.15
CA TRP A 13 -21.98 13.70 -24.91
C TRP A 13 -21.76 15.07 -24.26
N ASP A 14 -22.78 15.93 -24.29
CA ASP A 14 -22.69 17.26 -23.71
C ASP A 14 -22.48 17.18 -22.18
N ARG A 15 -21.62 18.04 -21.64
CA ARG A 15 -21.15 18.02 -20.23
C ARG A 15 -20.43 16.74 -19.77
N LEU A 16 -19.94 15.89 -20.68
CA LEU A 16 -19.13 14.70 -20.36
C LEU A 16 -18.01 14.97 -19.35
N HIS A 17 -17.38 16.14 -19.40
CA HIS A 17 -16.37 16.50 -18.41
C HIS A 17 -16.93 16.61 -16.99
N ALA A 18 -18.02 17.36 -16.83
CA ALA A 18 -18.68 17.56 -15.54
C ALA A 18 -19.22 16.23 -14.99
N ASP A 19 -19.79 15.39 -15.85
CA ASP A 19 -20.35 14.10 -15.42
C ASP A 19 -19.27 13.12 -14.98
N VAL A 20 -18.17 13.02 -15.74
CA VAL A 20 -17.04 12.16 -15.36
C VAL A 20 -16.38 12.66 -14.07
N GLU A 21 -16.29 13.97 -13.90
CA GLU A 21 -15.74 14.58 -12.69
C GLU A 21 -16.63 14.34 -11.47
N LYS A 22 -17.93 14.61 -11.59
CA LYS A 22 -18.94 14.32 -10.58
C LYS A 22 -18.91 12.84 -10.19
N TRP A 23 -18.93 11.94 -11.16
CA TRP A 23 -18.83 10.51 -10.93
C TRP A 23 -17.55 10.12 -10.18
N CYS A 24 -16.39 10.65 -10.59
CA CYS A 24 -15.13 10.35 -9.91
C CYS A 24 -15.05 10.92 -8.49
N TRP A 25 -15.80 11.98 -8.22
CA TRP A 25 -15.88 12.63 -6.91
C TRP A 25 -16.83 11.90 -5.96
N GLU A 26 -18.02 11.55 -6.43
CA GLU A 26 -19.10 10.94 -5.64
C GLU A 26 -18.99 9.40 -5.55
N CYS A 27 -18.13 8.76 -6.36
CA CYS A 27 -18.01 7.31 -6.35
C CYS A 27 -17.53 6.79 -4.99
N GLN A 28 -18.46 6.19 -4.24
CA GLN A 28 -18.23 5.64 -2.91
C GLN A 28 -17.15 4.54 -2.91
N THR A 29 -17.07 3.73 -3.97
CA THR A 29 -16.03 2.68 -4.12
C THR A 29 -14.63 3.28 -4.30
N CYS A 30 -14.50 4.35 -5.10
CA CYS A 30 -13.23 5.03 -5.31
C CYS A 30 -12.84 5.89 -4.09
N GLY A 31 -13.82 6.54 -3.47
CA GLY A 31 -13.67 7.30 -2.23
C GLY A 31 -13.19 6.42 -1.08
N ALA A 32 -13.83 5.26 -0.85
CA ALA A 32 -13.44 4.32 0.19
C ALA A 32 -12.03 3.72 0.00
N ARG A 33 -11.55 3.63 -1.25
CA ARG A 33 -10.18 3.18 -1.56
C ARG A 33 -9.14 4.28 -1.37
N LYS A 34 -9.51 5.55 -1.52
CA LYS A 34 -8.64 6.67 -1.19
C LYS A 34 -8.63 6.79 0.34
N GLY A 35 -7.50 6.44 0.96
CA GLY A 35 -7.31 6.70 2.39
C GLY A 35 -7.48 8.19 2.70
N PRO A 36 -7.66 8.56 3.97
CA PRO A 36 -7.71 9.96 4.37
C PRO A 36 -6.50 10.69 3.77
N LYS A 37 -6.73 11.89 3.21
CA LYS A 37 -5.64 12.74 2.74
C LYS A 37 -4.74 13.00 3.94
N THR A 38 -3.62 12.29 4.01
CA THR A 38 -2.57 12.60 4.99
C THR A 38 -2.16 14.04 4.70
N GLU A 39 -2.12 14.89 5.72
CA GLU A 39 -1.56 16.23 5.57
C GLU A 39 -0.19 16.09 4.90
N GLN A 40 -0.08 16.60 3.68
CA GLN A 40 1.11 16.44 2.87
C GLN A 40 2.29 17.06 3.63
N GLY A 41 3.27 16.24 4.02
CA GLY A 41 4.49 16.70 4.69
C GLY A 41 4.72 16.18 6.12
N LYS A 42 3.73 15.56 6.77
CA LYS A 42 3.94 14.92 8.08
C LYS A 42 4.33 13.44 7.91
N LEU A 43 5.44 13.07 8.54
CA LEU A 43 5.91 11.68 8.58
C LEU A 43 4.99 10.83 9.47
N VAL A 44 5.24 9.52 9.54
CA VAL A 44 4.51 8.59 10.42
C VAL A 44 4.51 9.04 11.90
N THR A 45 5.52 9.81 12.29
CA THR A 45 5.68 10.45 13.61
C THR A 45 4.70 11.61 13.87
N GLY A 46 3.94 12.07 12.87
CA GLY A 46 3.05 13.24 12.98
C GLY A 46 3.78 14.58 13.09
N ARG A 47 5.12 14.57 13.01
CA ARG A 47 6.02 15.74 13.12
C ARG A 47 6.90 15.84 11.88
N THR A 48 7.40 17.04 11.62
CA THR A 48 8.44 17.28 10.62
C THR A 48 9.82 16.95 11.21
N PRO A 49 10.82 16.60 10.37
CA PRO A 49 12.19 16.41 10.84
C PRO A 49 12.72 17.61 11.64
N ALA A 50 12.42 18.84 11.20
CA ALA A 50 12.84 20.07 11.88
C ALA A 50 12.34 20.17 13.32
N GLU A 51 11.10 19.74 13.59
CA GLU A 51 10.53 19.71 14.94
C GLU A 51 11.16 18.62 15.81
N MET A 52 11.48 17.46 15.24
CA MET A 52 12.08 16.33 15.96
C MET A 52 13.52 16.57 16.39
N PHE A 53 14.32 17.20 15.53
CA PHE A 53 15.76 17.38 15.77
C PHE A 53 16.09 18.53 16.70
N SER A 54 15.07 19.26 17.16
CA SER A 54 15.35 20.12 18.28
C SER A 54 16.14 21.36 17.97
N ASP A 55 16.26 21.73 16.70
CA ASP A 55 17.15 22.80 16.33
C ASP A 55 16.37 24.09 16.09
N PRO A 56 16.50 25.10 16.98
CA PRO A 56 16.24 26.48 16.61
C PRO A 56 17.09 26.97 15.43
N THR A 57 17.98 26.12 14.91
CA THR A 57 19.08 26.42 14.00
C THR A 57 18.97 25.75 12.62
N LEU A 58 17.75 25.60 12.08
CA LEU A 58 17.60 25.85 10.64
C LEU A 58 17.90 27.34 10.42
N ARG A 59 19.19 27.69 10.47
CA ARG A 59 19.66 29.02 10.13
C ARG A 59 19.42 29.14 8.64
N PHE A 60 18.50 30.01 8.27
CA PHE A 60 18.43 30.39 6.88
C PHE A 60 19.78 31.03 6.50
N PRO A 61 20.19 30.97 5.22
CA PRO A 61 21.44 31.62 4.79
C PRO A 61 21.55 33.08 5.26
N CYS A 62 20.43 33.79 5.36
CA CYS A 62 20.37 35.13 5.94
C CYS A 62 20.69 35.18 7.45
N ASP A 63 20.26 34.21 8.26
CA ASP A 63 20.59 34.16 9.70
C ASP A 63 22.08 33.88 9.94
N ILE A 64 22.74 33.18 9.01
CA ILE A 64 24.19 32.96 9.03
C ILE A 64 24.93 34.25 8.66
N LEU A 65 24.44 34.95 7.63
CA LEU A 65 25.05 36.17 7.10
C LEU A 65 24.84 37.41 7.98
N PHE A 66 23.67 37.54 8.61
CA PHE A 66 23.25 38.77 9.28
C PHE A 66 23.02 38.61 10.80
N GLY A 67 22.99 37.37 11.32
CA GLY A 67 22.70 37.09 12.73
C GLY A 67 21.21 37.28 13.09
N ARG A 68 20.81 36.81 14.28
CA ARG A 68 19.44 36.96 14.80
C ARG A 68 19.34 38.25 15.66
N PRO A 69 18.26 39.05 15.55
CA PRO A 69 18.03 40.19 16.43
C PRO A 69 17.99 39.78 17.91
N ARG A 70 18.55 40.60 18.81
CA ARG A 70 18.76 40.29 20.24
C ARG A 70 17.48 40.29 21.10
N ASP A 71 16.35 40.74 20.57
CA ASP A 71 15.20 41.12 21.40
C ASP A 71 14.25 39.97 21.77
N THR A 72 14.52 38.74 21.32
CA THR A 72 13.81 37.56 21.85
C THR A 72 14.53 37.06 23.11
N PRO A 73 13.91 37.15 24.30
CA PRO A 73 14.52 36.62 25.52
C PRO A 73 14.75 35.13 25.35
N SER A 74 16.02 34.74 25.27
CA SER A 74 16.43 33.34 25.35
C SER A 74 16.22 32.88 26.79
N SER A 75 15.03 32.40 27.11
CA SER A 75 14.85 31.53 28.28
C SER A 75 15.42 30.15 27.90
N PRO A 76 16.52 29.69 28.53
CA PRO A 76 17.10 28.38 28.23
C PRO A 76 16.42 27.23 29.00
N THR A 77 15.36 27.51 29.78
CA THR A 77 14.99 26.63 30.89
C THR A 77 13.96 25.55 30.55
N ASN A 78 13.69 25.24 29.28
CA ASN A 78 12.78 24.12 28.95
C ASN A 78 13.03 23.46 27.59
N SER A 79 14.22 23.63 27.00
CA SER A 79 14.54 23.02 25.70
C SER A 79 14.58 21.49 25.78
N GLU A 80 15.13 20.91 26.85
CA GLU A 80 15.27 19.46 26.96
C GLU A 80 13.92 18.77 27.21
N ALA A 81 13.13 19.22 28.19
CA ALA A 81 11.81 18.66 28.46
C ALA A 81 10.84 18.82 27.27
N ARG A 82 10.96 19.92 26.50
CA ARG A 82 10.18 20.10 25.26
C ARG A 82 10.60 19.10 24.18
N LEU A 83 11.88 18.74 24.13
CA LEU A 83 12.43 17.79 23.16
C LEU A 83 12.00 16.38 23.50
N GLU A 84 12.12 16.02 24.77
CA GLU A 84 11.67 14.74 25.30
C GLU A 84 10.17 14.53 25.07
N SER A 85 9.33 15.56 25.31
CA SER A 85 7.89 15.48 25.01
C SER A 85 7.59 15.38 23.51
N ILE A 86 8.35 16.08 22.64
CA ILE A 86 8.22 15.93 21.18
C ILE A 86 8.61 14.50 20.77
N GLN A 87 9.72 13.98 21.25
CA GLN A 87 10.20 12.63 20.95
C GLN A 87 9.25 11.56 21.47
N ALA A 88 8.72 11.72 22.69
CA ALA A 88 7.71 10.84 23.27
C ALA A 88 6.43 10.83 22.41
N SER A 89 5.92 12.02 22.05
CA SER A 89 4.73 12.13 21.18
C SER A 89 4.96 11.51 19.80
N ALA A 90 6.17 11.64 19.24
CA ALA A 90 6.53 11.03 17.97
C ALA A 90 6.58 9.49 18.07
N GLY A 91 7.11 8.96 19.18
CA GLY A 91 7.13 7.52 19.47
C GLY A 91 5.71 6.95 19.58
N GLU A 92 4.82 7.62 20.33
CA GLU A 92 3.41 7.22 20.44
C GLU A 92 2.71 7.19 19.09
N GLN A 93 2.93 8.19 18.23
CA GLN A 93 2.33 8.22 16.89
C GLN A 93 2.84 7.08 15.99
N VAL A 94 4.13 6.74 16.09
CA VAL A 94 4.71 5.60 15.36
C VAL A 94 4.07 4.29 15.82
N GLU A 95 3.92 4.08 17.13
CA GLU A 95 3.28 2.88 17.68
C GLU A 95 1.80 2.79 17.29
N LEU A 96 1.05 3.88 17.40
CA LEU A 96 -0.34 3.93 16.96
C LEU A 96 -0.47 3.66 15.45
N SER A 97 0.44 4.20 14.64
CA SER A 97 0.46 3.94 13.20
C SER A 97 0.82 2.48 12.90
N ARG A 98 1.75 1.89 13.65
CA ARG A 98 2.13 0.47 13.54
C ARG A 98 0.94 -0.42 13.86
N GLU A 99 0.22 -0.14 14.95
CA GLU A 99 -0.97 -0.91 15.35
C GLU A 99 -2.09 -0.78 14.31
N ARG A 100 -2.37 0.44 13.83
CA ARG A 100 -3.35 0.66 12.75
C ARG A 100 -2.98 -0.08 11.47
N MET A 101 -1.69 -0.13 11.13
CA MET A 101 -1.19 -0.86 9.96
C MET A 101 -1.34 -2.36 10.14
N LYS A 102 -1.00 -2.88 11.32
CA LYS A 102 -1.17 -4.28 11.70
C LYS A 102 -2.63 -4.70 11.63
N ILE A 103 -3.55 -3.99 12.30
CA ILE A 103 -5.00 -4.28 12.27
C ILE A 103 -5.52 -4.31 10.84
N ARG A 104 -5.10 -3.34 10.00
CA ARG A 104 -5.51 -3.29 8.59
C ARG A 104 -4.98 -4.45 7.77
N TYR A 105 -3.76 -4.91 8.07
CA TYR A 105 -3.16 -6.06 7.39
C TYR A 105 -3.86 -7.35 7.83
N ASP A 106 -3.98 -7.56 9.14
CA ASP A 106 -4.57 -8.76 9.72
C ASP A 106 -6.05 -8.92 9.35
N CYS A 107 -6.84 -7.84 9.35
CA CYS A 107 -8.26 -7.92 8.95
C CYS A 107 -8.48 -8.25 7.46
N ARG A 108 -7.43 -8.11 6.63
CA ARG A 108 -7.44 -8.49 5.20
C ARG A 108 -6.75 -9.81 4.92
N ALA A 109 -6.11 -10.40 5.93
CA ALA A 109 -5.47 -11.69 5.79
C ALA A 109 -6.55 -12.76 5.63
N THR A 110 -6.65 -13.29 4.42
CA THR A 110 -7.58 -14.39 4.13
C THR A 110 -6.94 -15.70 4.56
N ASP A 111 -7.60 -16.41 5.47
CA ASP A 111 -7.16 -17.73 5.93
C ASP A 111 -7.60 -18.81 4.93
N HIS A 112 -6.75 -19.07 3.93
CA HIS A 112 -6.96 -20.20 3.02
C HIS A 112 -6.13 -21.37 3.53
N HIS A 113 -6.68 -22.58 3.59
CA HIS A 113 -5.89 -23.79 3.86
C HIS A 113 -6.06 -24.75 2.70
N PHE A 114 -4.95 -25.19 2.13
CA PHE A 114 -4.95 -26.18 1.05
C PHE A 114 -4.48 -27.54 1.57
N LYS A 115 -5.07 -28.61 1.05
CA LYS A 115 -4.67 -29.99 1.25
C LYS A 115 -3.84 -30.49 0.08
N GLU A 116 -3.08 -31.56 0.30
CA GLU A 116 -2.33 -32.22 -0.78
C GLU A 116 -3.33 -32.81 -1.79
N GLY A 117 -3.09 -32.57 -3.08
CA GLY A 117 -4.00 -32.92 -4.17
C GLY A 117 -4.92 -31.78 -4.63
N ASP A 118 -5.08 -30.71 -3.85
CA ASP A 118 -5.95 -29.59 -4.24
C ASP A 118 -5.42 -28.85 -5.48
N LEU A 119 -6.35 -28.41 -6.33
CA LEU A 119 -6.05 -27.55 -7.47
C LEU A 119 -6.05 -26.08 -7.05
N VAL A 120 -4.99 -25.37 -7.43
CA VAL A 120 -4.77 -23.96 -7.08
C VAL A 120 -4.27 -23.15 -8.27
N TRP A 121 -4.66 -21.88 -8.29
CA TRP A 121 -4.04 -20.85 -9.13
C TRP A 121 -2.78 -20.32 -8.46
N MET A 122 -1.73 -20.04 -9.24
CA MET A 122 -0.47 -19.47 -8.78
C MET A 122 -0.29 -18.06 -9.35
N TYR A 123 -0.07 -17.06 -8.48
CA TYR A 123 0.27 -15.71 -8.88
C TYR A 123 1.74 -15.57 -9.30
N ASN A 124 1.97 -15.23 -10.57
CA ASN A 124 3.26 -14.95 -11.17
C ASN A 124 3.39 -13.46 -11.54
N PRO A 125 4.13 -12.65 -10.76
CA PRO A 125 4.31 -11.22 -11.05
C PRO A 125 5.32 -10.93 -12.17
N LYS A 126 5.93 -11.95 -12.79
CA LYS A 126 6.95 -11.76 -13.83
C LYS A 126 6.33 -11.09 -15.06
N ARG A 127 6.83 -9.90 -15.41
CA ARG A 127 6.37 -9.16 -16.60
C ARG A 127 6.94 -9.79 -17.86
N ARG A 128 6.08 -10.01 -18.86
CA ARG A 128 6.49 -10.48 -20.19
C ARG A 128 6.80 -9.28 -21.08
N ARG A 129 7.98 -9.27 -21.70
CA ARG A 129 8.34 -8.23 -22.68
C ARG A 129 7.36 -8.29 -23.86
N GLY A 130 6.95 -7.14 -24.36
CA GLY A 130 5.99 -7.04 -25.46
C GLY A 130 4.50 -7.03 -25.05
N LEU A 131 4.16 -7.34 -23.79
CA LEU A 131 2.79 -7.18 -23.28
C LEU A 131 2.68 -5.95 -22.38
N SER A 132 1.51 -5.30 -22.43
CA SER A 132 1.16 -4.24 -21.48
C SER A 132 1.05 -4.81 -20.06
N PRO A 133 1.80 -4.29 -19.06
CA PRO A 133 1.76 -4.80 -17.68
C PRO A 133 0.37 -4.79 -17.05
N LYS A 134 -0.57 -3.97 -17.57
CA LYS A 134 -1.94 -3.87 -17.06
C LYS A 134 -2.88 -4.92 -17.62
N LEU A 135 -2.56 -5.48 -18.79
CA LEU A 135 -3.39 -6.47 -19.48
C LEU A 135 -2.81 -7.88 -19.36
N GLN A 136 -1.69 -8.04 -18.65
CA GLN A 136 -1.07 -9.34 -18.46
C GLN A 136 -1.85 -10.17 -17.44
N GLN A 137 -2.15 -11.41 -17.78
CA GLN A 137 -2.66 -12.40 -16.84
C GLN A 137 -1.53 -12.85 -15.91
N ASN A 138 -1.62 -12.44 -14.64
CA ASN A 138 -0.62 -12.80 -13.62
C ASN A 138 -0.99 -14.08 -12.87
N TRP A 139 -2.21 -14.59 -13.00
CA TRP A 139 -2.63 -15.85 -12.39
C TRP A 139 -2.46 -16.99 -13.38
N GLU A 140 -1.59 -17.94 -13.06
CA GLU A 140 -1.27 -19.12 -13.86
C GLU A 140 -1.83 -20.38 -13.18
N GLY A 141 -2.45 -21.28 -13.92
CA GLY A 141 -3.03 -22.50 -13.35
C GLY A 141 -3.59 -23.44 -14.41
N PRO A 142 -4.14 -24.60 -14.00
CA PRO A 142 -4.16 -25.12 -12.63
C PRO A 142 -2.80 -25.70 -12.18
N TYR A 143 -2.52 -25.65 -10.88
CA TYR A 143 -1.41 -26.34 -10.20
C TYR A 143 -1.98 -27.30 -9.15
N THR A 144 -1.35 -28.43 -8.94
CA THR A 144 -1.67 -29.36 -7.85
C THR A 144 -0.75 -29.09 -6.67
N VAL A 145 -1.32 -29.05 -5.46
CA VAL A 145 -0.53 -29.02 -4.22
C VAL A 145 0.07 -30.41 -4.00
N VAL A 146 1.39 -30.52 -4.10
CA VAL A 146 2.10 -31.79 -3.90
C VAL A 146 2.32 -32.06 -2.43
N LYS A 147 2.75 -31.03 -1.69
CA LYS A 147 3.07 -31.17 -0.27
C LYS A 147 2.85 -29.88 0.48
N LYS A 148 2.27 -29.96 1.68
CA LYS A 148 2.28 -28.86 2.65
C LYS A 148 3.61 -28.89 3.40
N LEU A 149 4.43 -27.83 3.25
CA LEU A 149 5.70 -27.75 3.99
C LEU A 149 5.47 -27.13 5.36
N ASN A 150 4.76 -25.99 5.39
CA ASN A 150 4.32 -25.28 6.59
C ASN A 150 2.89 -24.77 6.36
N ASP A 151 2.25 -24.19 7.38
CA ASP A 151 0.95 -23.51 7.23
C ASP A 151 0.98 -22.36 6.21
N VAL A 152 2.16 -21.74 6.03
CA VAL A 152 2.33 -20.58 5.16
C VAL A 152 2.91 -20.94 3.78
N VAL A 153 3.58 -22.09 3.67
CA VAL A 153 4.41 -22.43 2.50
C VAL A 153 4.06 -23.80 1.95
N TYR A 154 3.76 -23.83 0.66
CA TYR A 154 3.30 -25.01 -0.05
C TYR A 154 4.22 -25.35 -1.21
N ARG A 155 4.36 -26.64 -1.51
CA ARG A 155 5.02 -27.12 -2.73
C ARG A 155 3.94 -27.48 -3.75
N VAL A 156 3.97 -26.80 -4.90
CA VAL A 156 2.99 -26.95 -5.98
C VAL A 156 3.64 -27.39 -7.28
N GLN A 157 2.90 -28.12 -8.10
CA GLN A 157 3.37 -28.68 -9.37
C GLN A 157 2.30 -28.53 -10.46
N ARG A 158 2.71 -28.16 -11.68
CA ARG A 158 1.76 -27.94 -12.80
C ARG A 158 1.46 -29.22 -13.56
N TRP A 159 2.50 -30.01 -13.78
CA TRP A 159 2.47 -31.25 -14.57
C TRP A 159 3.30 -32.31 -13.83
N PRO A 160 3.01 -33.62 -13.96
CA PRO A 160 3.74 -34.68 -13.25
C PRO A 160 5.27 -34.63 -13.44
N ASN A 161 5.73 -34.20 -14.62
CA ASN A 161 7.15 -34.10 -14.95
C ASN A 161 7.76 -32.70 -14.72
N ALA A 162 6.94 -31.71 -14.34
CA ALA A 162 7.42 -30.36 -14.11
C ALA A 162 8.11 -30.24 -12.76
N LYS A 163 9.18 -29.43 -12.69
CA LYS A 163 9.85 -29.13 -11.42
C LYS A 163 8.88 -28.50 -10.43
N PRO A 164 8.72 -29.06 -9.21
CA PRO A 164 7.85 -28.48 -8.20
C PRO A 164 8.39 -27.13 -7.71
N LYS A 165 7.48 -26.21 -7.37
CA LYS A 165 7.81 -24.86 -6.88
C LYS A 165 7.34 -24.70 -5.45
N VAL A 166 8.15 -24.04 -4.62
CA VAL A 166 7.81 -23.69 -3.24
C VAL A 166 7.26 -22.26 -3.22
N ILE A 167 6.04 -22.09 -2.74
CA ILE A 167 5.27 -20.85 -2.88
C ILE A 167 4.54 -20.51 -1.58
N HIS A 168 4.54 -19.22 -1.24
CA HIS A 168 3.79 -18.67 -0.12
C HIS A 168 2.29 -18.65 -0.40
N ILE A 169 1.47 -18.94 0.61
CA ILE A 169 0.02 -19.06 0.52
C ILE A 169 -0.69 -17.84 -0.09
N ASN A 170 -0.28 -16.61 0.24
CA ASN A 170 -0.76 -15.37 -0.38
C ASN A 170 -0.61 -15.28 -1.92
N ARG A 171 0.18 -16.17 -2.54
CA ARG A 171 0.32 -16.27 -4.00
C ARG A 171 -0.46 -17.43 -4.59
N LEU A 172 -1.22 -18.14 -3.78
CA LEU A 172 -2.10 -19.22 -4.18
C LEU A 172 -3.55 -18.76 -4.05
N ALA A 173 -4.40 -19.23 -4.94
CA ALA A 173 -5.84 -19.03 -4.85
C ALA A 173 -6.55 -20.35 -5.18
N PRO A 174 -7.71 -20.64 -4.56
CA PRO A 174 -8.45 -21.87 -4.82
C PRO A 174 -8.86 -21.94 -6.30
N TYR A 175 -8.66 -23.10 -6.93
CA TYR A 175 -9.16 -23.35 -8.28
C TYR A 175 -10.61 -23.83 -8.19
N ARG A 176 -11.53 -23.07 -8.76
CA ARG A 176 -12.93 -23.51 -8.94
C ARG A 176 -13.05 -24.05 -10.37
N ALA A 177 -13.28 -25.34 -10.50
CA ALA A 177 -13.68 -25.91 -11.79
C ALA A 177 -15.01 -25.26 -12.19
N ILE A 178 -15.10 -24.77 -13.43
CA ILE A 178 -16.38 -24.39 -14.01
C ILE A 178 -16.92 -25.71 -14.53
N ASP A 179 -17.90 -26.28 -13.83
CA ASP A 179 -18.58 -27.49 -14.30
C ASP A 179 -19.35 -27.10 -15.57
N HIS A 180 -18.78 -27.42 -16.73
CA HIS A 180 -19.43 -27.24 -18.03
C HIS A 180 -20.58 -28.24 -18.26
N ASN A 181 -21.06 -28.92 -17.22
CA ASN A 181 -22.06 -29.99 -17.32
C ASN A 181 -23.47 -29.56 -16.88
N SER A 182 -23.72 -28.27 -16.75
CA SER A 182 -25.05 -27.69 -16.54
C SER A 182 -25.31 -26.62 -17.61
N MET A 183 -25.59 -27.05 -18.83
CA MET A 183 -26.37 -26.27 -19.81
C MET A 183 -27.79 -26.80 -19.84
#